data_AF-A0A960XDX6-F1
#
_entry.id   AF-A0A960XDX6-F1
#
_cell.length_a   1.000
_cell.length_b   1.000
_cell.length_c   1.000
_cell.angle_alpha   90.00
_cell.angle_beta   90.00
_cell.angle_gamma   90.00
#
_symmetry.space_group_name_H-M   'P 1'
#
loop_
_entity.id
_entity.type
_entity.pdbx_description
1 polymer ?
#
loop_
_entity_poly.entity_id
_entity_poly.type
_entity_poly.pdbx_seq_one_letter_code
_entity_poly.pdbx_strand_id
1 'polypeptide(L)'
;MTTTIVRPTLHELHKKLQKAAHALLVKGGIFVNVSKVVGELATLEIGDASEVWPLILRLLEEIEPADYVGGNPPDRSYERTIEGQELFAFCWWSEILEEQMYLKFALKKEQFVYVSLHKSRSSPRMG
;
A
#
# COMPACT_ATOMS: atom_id res chain seq x y z
N MET A 1 18.41 -21.39 -9.56
CA MET A 1 18.83 -20.01 -9.23
C MET A 1 18.15 -19.65 -7.92
N THR A 2 18.89 -19.62 -6.82
CA THR A 2 18.37 -19.20 -5.51
C THR A 2 18.22 -17.69 -5.51
N THR A 3 17.00 -17.19 -5.69
CA THR A 3 16.71 -15.77 -5.51
C THR A 3 16.97 -15.44 -4.04
N THR A 4 18.07 -14.74 -3.76
CA THR A 4 18.39 -14.35 -2.39
C THR A 4 17.26 -13.48 -1.87
N ILE A 5 16.63 -13.95 -0.80
CA ILE A 5 15.44 -13.39 -0.19
C ILE A 5 15.89 -12.25 0.73
N VAL A 6 15.88 -11.01 0.21
CA VAL A 6 16.39 -9.82 0.92
C VAL A 6 15.39 -8.67 0.89
N ARG A 7 15.51 -7.76 1.86
CA ARG A 7 14.73 -6.52 1.94
C ARG A 7 14.91 -5.74 0.64
N PRO A 8 13.83 -5.23 0.03
CA PRO A 8 13.96 -4.41 -1.16
C PRO A 8 14.82 -3.17 -0.86
N THR A 9 15.70 -2.84 -1.79
CA THR A 9 16.47 -1.59 -1.76
C THR A 9 15.55 -0.38 -1.93
N LEU A 10 16.03 0.81 -1.52
CA LEU A 10 15.28 2.06 -1.74
C LEU A 10 14.94 2.28 -3.23
N HIS A 11 15.85 1.90 -4.14
CA HIS A 11 15.61 1.96 -5.59
C HIS A 11 14.50 1.02 -6.04
N GLU A 12 14.47 -0.21 -5.54
CA GLU A 12 13.40 -1.16 -5.85
C GLU A 12 12.06 -0.70 -5.31
N LEU A 13 12.02 -0.17 -4.08
CA LEU A 13 10.82 0.38 -3.47
C LEU A 13 10.29 1.59 -4.26
N HIS A 14 11.17 2.50 -4.65
CA HIS A 14 10.82 3.64 -5.50
C HIS A 14 10.17 3.17 -6.81
N LYS A 15 10.77 2.18 -7.49
CA LYS A 15 10.18 1.58 -8.69
C LYS A 15 8.83 0.91 -8.43
N LYS A 16 8.62 0.31 -7.26
CA LYS A 16 7.35 -0.33 -6.89
C LYS A 16 6.26 0.73 -6.65
N LEU A 17 6.58 1.84 -5.99
CA LEU A 17 5.67 2.98 -5.81
C LEU A 17 5.28 3.59 -7.16
N GLN A 18 6.25 3.86 -8.05
CA GLN A 18 5.97 4.35 -9.41
C GLN A 18 5.08 3.38 -10.20
N LYS A 19 5.35 2.07 -10.12
CA LYS A 19 4.51 1.05 -10.76
C LYS A 19 3.11 1.00 -10.17
N ALA A 20 2.96 1.20 -8.86
CA ALA A 20 1.66 1.25 -8.20
C ALA A 20 0.82 2.43 -8.68
N ALA A 21 1.39 3.64 -8.68
CA ALA A 21 0.71 4.83 -9.19
C ALA A 21 0.33 4.67 -10.66
N HIS A 22 1.26 4.20 -11.50
CA HIS A 22 1.00 3.96 -12.93
C HIS A 22 -0.10 2.90 -13.16
N ALA A 23 -0.04 1.78 -12.44
CA ALA A 23 -1.04 0.72 -12.54
C ALA A 23 -2.44 1.22 -12.17
N LEU A 24 -2.54 2.01 -11.09
CA LEU A 24 -3.80 2.57 -10.62
C LEU A 24 -4.36 3.60 -11.62
N LEU A 25 -3.53 4.45 -12.22
CA LEU A 25 -3.94 5.39 -13.27
C LEU A 25 -4.45 4.70 -14.54
N VAL A 26 -3.76 3.66 -15.01
CA VAL A 26 -4.05 3.04 -16.32
C VAL A 26 -5.13 1.97 -16.24
N LYS A 27 -5.16 1.19 -15.14
CA LYS A 27 -6.00 -0.02 -15.02
C LYS A 27 -6.96 0.03 -13.83
N GLY A 28 -6.92 1.08 -13.01
CA GLY A 28 -7.65 1.14 -11.75
C GLY A 28 -7.10 0.18 -10.68
N GLY A 29 -7.79 0.14 -9.54
CA GLY A 29 -7.46 -0.70 -8.40
C GLY A 29 -8.44 -1.85 -8.22
N ILE A 30 -7.99 -2.91 -7.55
CA ILE A 30 -8.87 -3.97 -7.04
C ILE A 30 -8.74 -4.11 -5.53
N PHE A 31 -9.87 -4.44 -4.88
CA PHE A 31 -9.92 -4.74 -3.46
C PHE A 31 -9.76 -6.23 -3.23
N VAL A 32 -8.80 -6.63 -2.38
CA VAL A 32 -8.63 -8.05 -2.01
C VAL A 32 -9.79 -8.54 -1.16
N ASN A 33 -10.25 -7.73 -0.20
CA ASN A 33 -11.28 -8.08 0.76
C ASN A 33 -12.23 -6.90 0.95
N VAL A 34 -13.38 -6.94 0.26
CA VAL A 34 -14.36 -5.84 0.24
C VAL A 34 -14.91 -5.55 1.63
N SER A 35 -15.23 -6.58 2.42
CA SER A 35 -15.79 -6.39 3.78
C SER A 35 -14.82 -5.66 4.70
N LYS A 36 -13.53 -6.00 4.63
CA LYS A 36 -12.48 -5.31 5.39
C LYS A 36 -12.32 -3.86 4.92
N VAL A 37 -12.26 -3.66 3.60
CA VAL A 37 -12.10 -2.33 2.98
C VAL A 37 -13.20 -1.38 3.42
N VAL A 38 -14.46 -1.82 3.41
CA VAL A 38 -15.60 -0.99 3.84
C VAL A 38 -15.42 -0.47 5.27
N GLY A 39 -14.95 -1.32 6.20
CA GLY A 39 -14.69 -0.90 7.58
C GLY A 39 -13.53 0.09 7.70
N GLU A 40 -12.46 -0.11 6.93
CA GLU A 40 -11.32 0.81 6.89
C GLU A 40 -11.71 2.18 6.32
N LEU A 41 -12.40 2.21 5.18
CA LEU A 41 -12.85 3.44 4.55
C LEU A 41 -13.85 4.21 5.42
N ALA A 42 -14.78 3.50 6.08
CA ALA A 42 -15.70 4.12 7.02
C ALA A 42 -14.98 4.75 8.23
N THR A 43 -13.90 4.12 8.71
CA THR A 43 -13.07 4.67 9.80
C THR A 43 -12.31 5.93 9.39
N LEU A 44 -12.03 6.06 8.09
CA LEU A 44 -11.39 7.24 7.49
C LEU A 44 -12.41 8.26 6.98
N GLU A 45 -13.71 8.06 7.25
CA GLU A 45 -14.80 8.91 6.78
C GLU A 45 -14.86 9.09 5.25
N ILE A 46 -14.33 8.10 4.51
CA ILE A 46 -14.40 8.06 3.04
C ILE A 46 -15.76 7.50 2.65
N GLY A 47 -16.65 8.37 2.20
CA GLY A 47 -18.07 8.06 1.97
C GLY A 47 -18.37 7.42 0.62
N ASP A 48 -17.52 7.62 -0.39
CA ASP A 48 -17.73 7.08 -1.75
C ASP A 48 -16.53 6.24 -2.22
N ALA A 49 -16.83 5.07 -2.76
CA ALA A 49 -15.84 4.21 -3.42
C ALA A 49 -15.17 4.91 -4.62
N SER A 50 -15.84 5.87 -5.25
CA SER A 50 -15.29 6.65 -6.36
C SER A 50 -14.11 7.54 -5.96
N GLU A 51 -14.02 7.92 -4.67
CA GLU A 51 -12.98 8.80 -4.12
C GLU A 51 -11.73 8.02 -3.69
N VAL A 52 -11.83 6.70 -3.54
CA VAL A 52 -10.76 5.85 -3.01
C VAL A 52 -9.53 5.87 -3.92
N TRP A 53 -9.71 5.66 -5.22
CA TRP A 53 -8.56 5.61 -6.14
C TRP A 53 -7.87 6.96 -6.33
N PRO A 54 -8.60 8.08 -6.52
CA PRO A 54 -8.00 9.41 -6.47
C PRO A 54 -7.24 9.67 -5.17
N LEU A 55 -7.78 9.29 -4.02
CA LEU A 55 -7.09 9.45 -2.74
C LEU A 55 -5.80 8.61 -2.72
N ILE A 56 -5.86 7.32 -3.03
CA ILE A 56 -4.68 6.43 -3.02
C ILE A 56 -3.58 6.95 -3.96
N LEU A 57 -3.93 7.51 -5.12
CA LEU A 57 -2.94 8.14 -6.01
C LEU A 57 -2.19 9.26 -5.32
N ARG A 58 -2.91 10.19 -4.67
CA ARG A 58 -2.30 11.30 -3.94
C ARG A 58 -1.47 10.80 -2.74
N LEU A 59 -1.94 9.78 -2.02
CA LEU A 59 -1.18 9.18 -0.92
C LEU A 59 0.11 8.50 -1.42
N LEU A 60 0.10 7.88 -2.60
CA LEU A 60 1.30 7.29 -3.20
C LEU A 60 2.35 8.35 -3.58
N GLU A 61 1.96 9.61 -3.79
CA GLU A 61 2.87 10.72 -4.04
C GLU A 61 3.56 11.21 -2.76
N GLU A 62 2.95 11.03 -1.58
CA GLU A 62 3.55 11.36 -0.28
C GLU A 62 4.55 10.29 0.18
N ILE A 63 4.34 9.02 -0.18
CA ILE A 63 5.12 7.90 0.35
C ILE A 63 6.52 7.85 -0.27
N GLU A 64 7.53 7.83 0.59
CA GLU A 64 8.92 7.63 0.19
C GLU A 64 9.36 6.17 0.35
N PRO A 65 10.41 5.73 -0.38
CA PRO A 65 11.03 4.42 -0.15
C PRO A 65 11.47 4.18 1.30
N ALA A 66 11.83 5.23 2.04
CA ALA A 66 12.26 5.16 3.43
C ALA A 66 11.12 4.77 4.39
N ASP A 67 9.87 5.04 4.01
CA ASP A 67 8.66 4.72 4.79
C ASP A 67 8.31 3.23 4.80
N TYR A 68 9.09 2.40 4.10
CA TYR A 68 8.85 0.97 4.02
C TYR A 68 9.03 0.29 5.39
N VAL A 69 7.93 -0.27 5.88
CA VAL A 69 7.86 -1.01 7.15
C VAL A 69 7.55 -2.49 6.96
N GLY A 70 7.54 -2.98 5.71
CA GLY A 70 7.35 -4.40 5.41
C GLY A 70 8.55 -5.27 5.81
N GLY A 71 8.34 -6.58 5.76
CA GLY A 71 9.32 -7.58 6.17
C GLY A 71 10.61 -7.62 5.34
N ASN A 72 11.53 -8.49 5.78
CA ASN A 72 12.73 -8.89 5.04
C ASN A 72 12.74 -10.43 4.93
N PRO A 73 12.25 -11.03 3.84
CA PRO A 73 11.70 -10.40 2.62
C PRO A 73 10.33 -9.74 2.83
N PRO A 74 9.78 -9.06 1.82
CA PRO A 74 8.37 -8.69 1.83
C PRO A 74 7.51 -9.91 2.10
N ASP A 75 6.52 -9.76 2.97
CA ASP A 75 5.55 -10.81 3.26
C ASP A 75 4.83 -11.22 1.97
N ARG A 76 4.43 -12.48 1.87
CA ARG A 76 3.60 -12.97 0.76
C ARG A 76 2.16 -13.12 1.20
N SER A 77 1.23 -12.74 0.33
CA SER A 77 -0.19 -12.88 0.64
C SER A 77 -0.64 -14.34 0.60
N TYR A 78 -1.47 -14.73 1.57
CA TYR A 78 -2.24 -15.98 1.57
C TYR A 78 -3.66 -15.81 1.00
N GLU A 79 -4.06 -14.57 0.72
CA GLU A 79 -5.37 -14.28 0.15
C GLU A 79 -5.45 -14.84 -1.27
N ARG A 80 -6.41 -15.73 -1.52
CA ARG A 80 -6.53 -16.49 -2.78
C ARG A 80 -6.42 -15.63 -4.04
N THR A 81 -6.96 -14.41 -3.99
CA THR A 81 -6.95 -13.47 -5.12
C THR A 81 -5.55 -12.96 -5.47
N ILE A 82 -4.61 -12.91 -4.52
CA ILE A 82 -3.23 -12.44 -4.72
C ILE A 82 -2.22 -13.39 -4.07
N GLU A 83 -2.53 -14.68 -4.02
CA GLU A 83 -1.70 -15.68 -3.35
C GLU A 83 -0.26 -15.67 -3.87
N GLY A 84 0.69 -15.68 -2.93
CA GLY A 84 2.11 -15.64 -3.21
C GLY A 84 2.64 -14.30 -3.71
N GLN A 85 1.80 -13.28 -3.94
CA GLN A 85 2.28 -11.94 -4.30
C GLN A 85 2.95 -11.25 -3.11
N GLU A 86 4.01 -10.51 -3.38
CA GLU A 86 4.69 -9.67 -2.39
C GLU A 86 3.76 -8.55 -1.91
N LEU A 87 3.76 -8.35 -0.59
CA LEU A 87 3.04 -7.28 0.09
C LEU A 87 4.00 -6.14 0.40
N PHE A 88 3.67 -4.96 -0.07
CA PHE A 88 4.41 -3.74 0.20
C PHE A 88 3.64 -2.93 1.22
N ALA A 89 4.26 -2.69 2.38
CA ALA A 89 3.68 -1.98 3.49
C ALA A 89 4.51 -0.75 3.84
N PHE A 90 3.85 0.39 3.93
CA PHE A 90 4.46 1.69 4.19
C PHE A 90 3.76 2.37 5.36
N CYS A 91 4.53 3.11 6.15
CA CYS A 91 4.02 3.94 7.23
C CYS A 91 4.69 5.31 7.16
N TRP A 92 3.90 6.35 6.95
CA TRP A 92 4.36 7.72 6.74
C TRP A 92 3.44 8.69 7.47
N TRP A 93 3.90 9.93 7.64
CA TRP A 93 3.01 11.04 8.02
C TRP A 93 2.32 11.55 6.76
N SER A 94 1.00 11.48 6.69
CA SER A 94 0.23 11.99 5.55
C SER A 94 -0.12 13.45 5.78
N GLU A 95 0.22 14.32 4.84
CA GLU A 95 -0.20 15.72 4.87
C GLU A 95 -1.67 15.84 4.47
N ILE A 96 -2.14 15.00 3.54
CA ILE A 96 -3.53 14.97 3.08
C ILE A 96 -4.49 14.56 4.19
N LEU A 97 -4.10 13.60 5.02
CA LEU A 97 -4.93 13.05 6.10
C LEU A 97 -4.55 13.57 7.49
N GLU A 98 -3.52 14.43 7.57
CA GLU A 98 -2.99 15.05 8.79
C GLU A 98 -2.70 14.06 9.92
N GLU A 99 -2.23 12.86 9.59
CA GLU A 99 -2.09 11.74 10.52
C GLU A 99 -0.95 10.79 10.14
N GLN A 100 -0.47 10.01 11.10
CA GLN A 100 0.42 8.88 10.79
C GLN A 100 -0.40 7.77 10.13
N MET A 101 -0.11 7.45 8.87
CA MET A 101 -0.88 6.50 8.06
C MET A 101 -0.12 5.21 7.81
N TYR A 102 -0.86 4.17 7.44
CA TYR A 102 -0.34 2.89 7.00
C TYR A 102 -1.09 2.45 5.75
N LEU A 103 -0.34 2.12 4.69
CA LEU A 103 -0.84 1.61 3.42
C LEU A 103 -0.15 0.28 3.14
N LYS A 104 -0.94 -0.71 2.74
CA LYS A 104 -0.45 -1.98 2.25
C LYS A 104 -1.10 -2.33 0.93
N PHE A 105 -0.28 -2.69 -0.03
CA PHE A 105 -0.71 -3.07 -1.37
C PHE A 105 0.11 -4.22 -1.95
N ALA A 106 -0.38 -4.79 -3.04
CA ALA A 106 0.36 -5.70 -3.90
C ALA A 106 0.29 -5.24 -5.35
N LEU A 107 1.18 -5.78 -6.18
CA LEU A 107 1.14 -5.65 -7.63
C LEU A 107 0.95 -7.02 -8.25
N LYS A 108 -0.18 -7.26 -8.90
CA LYS A 108 -0.47 -8.54 -9.60
C LYS A 108 -0.78 -8.28 -11.05
N LYS A 109 -0.01 -8.87 -11.97
CA LYS A 109 -0.18 -8.67 -13.44
C LYS A 109 -0.31 -7.18 -13.82
N GLU A 110 0.55 -6.35 -13.21
CA GLU A 110 0.57 -4.89 -13.39
C GLU A 110 -0.72 -4.16 -12.96
N GLN A 111 -1.54 -4.77 -12.11
CA GLN A 111 -2.68 -4.13 -11.48
C GLN A 111 -2.35 -3.76 -10.04
N PHE A 112 -2.82 -2.60 -9.61
CA PHE A 112 -2.77 -2.18 -8.21
C PHE A 112 -3.78 -2.99 -7.40
N VAL A 113 -3.33 -3.60 -6.32
CA VAL A 113 -4.20 -4.38 -5.44
C VAL A 113 -4.17 -3.79 -4.04
N TYR A 114 -5.29 -3.23 -3.62
CA TYR A 114 -5.49 -2.68 -2.28
C TYR A 114 -5.58 -3.82 -1.26
N VAL A 115 -4.80 -3.72 -0.17
CA VAL A 115 -4.84 -4.67 0.95
C VAL A 115 -5.26 -4.02 2.26
N SER A 116 -4.76 -2.81 2.56
CA SER A 116 -5.13 -2.03 3.76
C SER A 116 -4.80 -0.55 3.58
N LEU A 117 -5.62 0.33 4.15
CA LEU A 117 -5.32 1.71 4.49
C LEU A 117 -5.93 2.01 5.85
N HIS A 118 -5.15 2.50 6.81
CA HIS A 118 -5.66 2.91 8.12
C HIS A 118 -4.66 3.83 8.83
N LYS A 119 -5.11 4.52 9.89
CA LYS A 119 -4.21 5.20 10.83
C LYS A 119 -3.20 4.20 11.39
N SER A 120 -1.93 4.55 11.40
CA SER A 120 -0.88 3.69 11.94
C SER A 120 -1.13 3.45 13.43
N ARG A 121 -0.96 2.21 13.85
CA ARG A 121 -1.00 1.84 15.28
C ARG A 121 0.31 2.16 15.99
N SER A 122 1.33 2.55 15.22
CA SER A 122 2.63 2.95 15.73
C SER A 122 2.56 4.45 15.98
N SER A 123 2.64 4.89 17.24
CA SER A 123 2.85 6.30 17.54
C SER A 123 4.08 6.79 16.78
N PRO A 124 4.09 8.02 16.25
CA PRO A 124 5.27 8.57 15.61
C PRO A 124 6.44 8.41 16.58
N ARG A 125 7.49 7.70 16.16
CA ARG A 125 8.76 7.77 16.88
C ARG A 125 9.23 9.19 16.66
N MET A 126 8.97 10.06 17.64
CA MET A 126 9.67 11.33 17.75
C MET A 126 11.15 10.99 17.93
N GLY A 127 11.88 11.05 16.82
CA GLY A 127 13.34 11.10 16.80
C GLY A 127 13.81 12.53 16.92
#